data_AF-R9MLX8-F1
#
_entry.id   AF-R9MLX8-F1
#
_cell.length_a   1.000
_cell.length_b   1.000
_cell.length_c   1.000
_cell.angle_alpha   90.00
_cell.angle_beta   90.00
_cell.angle_gamma   90.00
#
_symmetry.space_group_name_H-M   'P 1'
#
loop_
_entity.id
_entity.type
_entity.pdbx_description
1 polymer ?
#
loop_
_entity_poly.entity_id
_entity_poly.type
_entity_poly.pdbx_seq_one_letter_code
_entity_poly.pdbx_strand_id
1 'polypeptide(L)' 'MFSKKYRLSYLPLFYSDLDEKVTYIAGKLKNPKAANDLLDKVESAIMERLPVADSFEPYHSVRERRYSYLCG' A
#
# COMPACT_ATOMS: atom_id res chain seq x y z
N MET A 1 -8.55 25.89 1.75
CA MET A 1 -7.87 24.59 1.92
C MET A 1 -7.58 24.04 0.54
N PHE A 2 -6.31 24.00 0.12
CA PHE A 2 -5.94 23.31 -1.12
C PHE A 2 -6.18 21.82 -0.90
N SER A 3 -7.19 21.25 -1.53
CA SER A 3 -7.32 19.81 -1.67
C SER A 3 -6.16 19.37 -2.56
N LYS A 4 -5.02 18.98 -1.95
CA LYS A 4 -3.94 18.33 -2.67
C LYS A 4 -4.54 17.08 -3.32
N LYS A 5 -4.78 17.14 -4.63
CA LYS A 5 -5.28 16.01 -5.40
C LYS A 5 -4.09 15.11 -5.71
N TYR A 6 -3.85 14.13 -4.85
CA TYR A 6 -2.84 13.12 -5.10
C TYR A 6 -3.28 12.24 -6.27
N ARG A 7 -2.33 11.89 -7.15
CA ARG A 7 -2.55 10.93 -8.22
C ARG A 7 -2.08 9.57 -7.73
N LEU A 8 -2.99 8.59 -7.71
CA LEU A 8 -2.67 7.22 -7.38
C LEU A 8 -1.91 6.56 -8.54
N SER A 9 -0.85 5.82 -8.23
CA SER A 9 -0.11 5.00 -9.18
C SER A 9 0.48 3.80 -8.46
N TYR A 10 0.27 2.62 -9.03
CA TYR A 10 0.73 1.36 -8.46
C TYR A 10 2.08 0.96 -9.05
N LEU A 11 2.97 0.47 -8.17
CA LEU A 11 4.27 -0.05 -8.58
C LEU A 11 4.10 -1.44 -9.22
N PRO A 12 4.91 -1.82 -10.22
CA PRO A 12 4.92 -3.19 -10.74
C PRO A 12 5.10 -4.24 -9.63
N LEU A 13 5.95 -3.94 -8.64
CA LEU A 13 6.17 -4.81 -7.48
C LEU A 13 4.88 -5.01 -6.66
N PHE A 14 4.08 -3.97 -6.49
CA PHE A 14 2.81 -4.06 -5.76
C PHE A 14 1.85 -5.05 -6.43
N TYR A 15 1.75 -5.03 -7.76
CA TYR A 15 0.94 -5.99 -8.49
C TYR A 15 1.41 -7.43 -8.30
N SER A 16 2.73 -7.66 -8.37
CA SER A 16 3.32 -8.99 -8.16
C SER A 16 3.03 -9.51 -6.75
N ASP A 17 3.23 -8.67 -5.73
CA ASP A 17 3.01 -9.07 -4.34
C ASP A 17 1.53 -9.39 -4.09
N LEU A 18 0.63 -8.55 -4.59
CA LEU A 18 -0.80 -8.70 -4.39
C LEU A 18 -1.34 -9.96 -5.10
N ASP A 19 -0.91 -10.20 -6.34
CA ASP A 19 -1.27 -11.39 -7.11
C ASP A 19 -0.84 -12.68 -6.41
N GLU A 20 0.39 -12.73 -5.88
CA GLU A 20 0.90 -13.89 -5.14
C GLU A 20 0.01 -14.21 -3.93
N LYS A 21 -0.35 -13.19 -3.12
CA LYS A 21 -1.17 -13.38 -1.91
C LYS A 21 -2.59 -13.79 -2.25
N VAL A 22 -3.23 -13.16 -3.23
CA VAL A 22 -4.59 -13.48 -3.67
C VAL A 22 -4.65 -14.89 -4.22
N THR A 23 -3.72 -15.24 -5.11
CA THR A 23 -3.62 -16.60 -5.69
C THR A 23 -3.38 -17.66 -4.62
N TYR A 24 -2.55 -17.36 -3.61
CA TYR A 24 -2.34 -18.27 -2.49
C TYR A 24 -3.64 -18.52 -1.70
N ILE A 25 -4.37 -17.47 -1.35
CA ILE A 25 -5.61 -17.60 -0.57
C ILE A 25 -6.69 -18.32 -1.39
N ALA A 26 -6.88 -17.94 -2.65
CA ALA A 26 -7.88 -18.55 -3.51
C ALA A 26 -7.55 -20.02 -3.85
N GLY A 27 -6.29 -20.32 -4.17
CA GLY A 27 -5.86 -21.64 -4.64
C GLY A 27 -5.42 -22.60 -3.54
N LYS A 28 -4.51 -22.16 -2.66
CA LYS A 28 -3.94 -23.02 -1.61
C LYS A 28 -4.87 -23.15 -0.41
N LEU A 29 -5.45 -22.04 0.04
CA LEU A 29 -6.42 -22.05 1.14
C LEU A 29 -7.85 -22.36 0.66
N LYS A 30 -8.07 -22.44 -0.65
CA LYS A 30 -9.37 -22.74 -1.29
C LYS A 30 -10.48 -21.80 -0.82
N ASN A 31 -10.13 -20.56 -0.50
CA ASN A 31 -11.08 -19.56 -0.02
C ASN A 31 -11.12 -18.35 -0.95
N PRO A 32 -11.77 -18.47 -2.13
CA PRO A 32 -11.85 -17.37 -3.09
C PRO A 32 -12.59 -16.16 -2.54
N LYS A 33 -13.55 -16.36 -1.62
CA LYS A 33 -14.25 -15.25 -0.96
C LYS A 33 -13.28 -14.40 -0.14
N ALA A 34 -12.44 -15.02 0.70
CA ALA A 34 -11.45 -14.28 1.48
C ALA A 34 -10.40 -13.58 0.60
N ALA A 35 -10.08 -14.14 -0.57
CA ALA A 35 -9.17 -13.52 -1.53
C ALA A 35 -9.79 -12.24 -2.14
N ASN A 36 -11.08 -12.27 -2.50
CA ASN A 36 -11.81 -11.08 -2.97
C ASN A 36 -11.98 -10.05 -1.84
N ASP A 37 -12.35 -10.51 -0.63
CA ASP A 37 -12.47 -9.63 0.54
C ASP A 37 -11.14 -8.90 0.85
N LEU A 38 -9.99 -9.54 0.57
CA LEU A 38 -8.67 -8.90 0.71
C LEU A 38 -8.49 -7.79 -0.33
N LEU A 39 -8.84 -8.03 -1.60
CA LEU A 39 -8.77 -7.03 -2.67
C LEU A 39 -9.61 -5.80 -2.33
N ASP A 40 -10.85 -6.01 -1.91
CA ASP A 40 -11.78 -4.93 -1.57
C ASP A 40 -11.26 -4.07 -0.40
N LYS A 41 -10.70 -4.73 0.63
CA LYS A 41 -10.12 -4.05 1.80
C LYS A 41 -8.87 -3.25 1.44
N VAL A 42 -8.02 -3.78 0.56
CA VAL A 42 -6.81 -3.09 0.11
C VAL A 42 -7.18 -1.83 -0.67
N GLU A 43 -8.07 -1.94 -1.66
CA GLU A 43 -8.54 -0.80 -2.45
C GLU A 43 -9.20 0.27 -1.57
N SER A 44 -10.06 -0.15 -0.64
CA SER A 44 -10.73 0.76 0.30
C SER A 44 -9.72 1.53 1.17
N ALA A 45 -8.71 0.83 1.72
CA ALA A 45 -7.68 1.45 2.54
C ALA A 45 -6.80 2.43 1.74
N ILE A 46 -6.55 2.15 0.46
CA ILE A 46 -5.81 3.06 -0.42
C ILE A 46 -6.62 4.33 -0.70
N MET A 47 -7.91 4.17 -1.03
CA MET A 47 -8.80 5.30 -1.33
C MET A 47 -9.05 6.20 -0.12
N GLU A 48 -9.19 5.61 1.07
CA GLU A 48 -9.32 6.35 2.34
C GLU A 48 -8.07 7.21 2.62
N ARG A 49 -6.88 6.69 2.28
CA ARG A 49 -5.60 7.36 2.54
C ARG A 49 -5.18 8.34 1.46
N LEU A 50 -5.66 8.16 0.23
CA LEU A 50 -5.34 9.03 -0.89
C LEU A 50 -5.48 10.53 -0.59
N PRO A 51 -6.52 11.04 0.12
CA PRO A 51 -6.61 12.45 0.47
C PRO A 51 -5.65 12.91 1.58
N VAL A 52 -5.09 12.00 2.39
CA VAL A 52 -4.25 12.31 3.55
C VAL A 52 -2.91 11.57 3.50
N ALA A 53 -2.31 11.47 2.31
CA ALA A 53 -1.09 10.70 2.10
C ALA A 53 0.11 11.13 2.99
N ASP A 54 0.15 12.41 3.39
CA ASP A 54 1.21 13.01 4.20
C ASP A 54 1.02 12.82 5.73
N SER A 55 -0.09 12.25 6.23
CA SER A 55 -0.36 12.21 7.69
C SER A 55 0.30 11.07 8.46
N PHE A 56 0.98 10.16 7.78
CA PHE A 56 1.60 9.01 8.45
C PHE A 56 2.98 9.36 8.99
N GLU A 57 3.28 8.83 10.17
CA GLU A 57 4.60 8.99 10.79
C GLU A 57 5.69 8.44 9.86
N PRO A 58 6.75 9.22 9.58
CA PRO A 58 7.86 8.72 8.79
C PRO A 58 8.42 7.43 9.39
N TYR A 59 8.65 6.42 8.56
CA TYR A 59 9.29 5.20 9.03
C TYR A 59 10.73 5.50 9.48
N HIS A 60 10.94 5.49 10.80
CA HIS A 60 12.25 5.68 11.39
C HIS A 60 13.10 4.44 11.14
N SER A 61 14.12 4.57 10.30
CA SER A 61 15.07 3.49 10.08
C SER A 61 15.84 3.18 11.36
N VAL A 62 15.90 1.90 11.73
CA VAL A 62 16.68 1.40 12.88
C VAL A 62 18.19 1.63 12.71
N ARG A 63 18.65 1.86 11.48
CA ARG A 63 20.06 2.07 11.16
C ARG A 63 20.40 3.56 11.28
N GLU A 64 21.29 3.91 12.21
CA GLU A 64 21.90 5.24 12.24
C GLU A 64 22.60 5.51 10.91
N ARG A 65 22.12 6.50 10.18
CA ARG A 65 22.73 6.95 8.93
C ARG A 65 23.41 8.28 9.17
N ARG A 66 24.67 8.37 8.73
CA ARG A 66 25.50 9.58 8.82
C ARG A 66 24.91 10.78 8.06
N TYR A 67 24.01 10.53 7.10
CA TYR A 67 23.37 11.56 6.29
C TYR A 67 21.86 11.29 6.18
N SER A 68 21.06 12.34 6.37
CA SER A 68 19.61 12.31 6.24
C SER A 68 19.20 12.37 4.77
N TYR A 69 18.21 11.57 4.35
CA TYR A 69 17.61 11.72 3.02
C TYR A 69 16.59 12.86 3.05
N LEU A 70 17.08 14.08 2.96
CA LEU A 70 16.29 15.24 2.59
C LEU A 70 16.95 15.88 1.36
N CYS A 71 16.48 15.46 0.19
CA CYS A 71 16.43 16.39 -0.93
C CYS A 71 15.29 17.36 -0.62
N GLY A 72 15.58 18.66 -0.69
CA GLY A 72 14.61 19.74 -0.51
C GLY A 72 13.55 19.82 -1.59
#